data_AF-A0A1V4MZA0-F1
#
_entry.id   AF-A0A1V4MZA0-F1
#
_cell.length_a   1.000
_cell.length_b   1.000
_cell.length_c   1.000
_cell.angle_alpha   90.00
_cell.angle_beta   90.00
_cell.angle_gamma   90.00
#
_symmetry.space_group_name_H-M   'P 1'
#
loop_
_entity.id
_entity.type
_entity.pdbx_description
1 polymer ?
#
loop_
_entity_poly.entity_id
_entity_poly.type
_entity_poly.pdbx_seq_one_letter_code
_entity_poly.pdbx_strand_id
1 'polypeptide(L)'
;MNVPARFLACITFAVLCVAACSGGHSVADELKVVPGLCFLHAHISEEMDVSLIPGSAGDLFPVWLVDSLHARGGFGVSLLGVNLTDLSPQLLFLSRRVDAREMAAIAGSGFGGRIRETETGYDLVDSRGSILGSVAERDGWACLVTGSGADRSASRWLSMDASQSLAADSDLVSISQSEADLTVLASRNSIGFLSVIPTGMLTRQQNSYLNFARNFIADLGLRAAGLYMDVTDDRPGRLTVELRMVREGGYITSLSAGFSDTGIPPDSAIAYLAEFYGLE
;
A
#
# COMPACT_ATOMS: atom_id res chain seq x y z
N MET A 1 -15.12 6.74 -14.15
CA MET A 1 -14.31 7.91 -13.69
C MET A 1 -13.16 8.24 -14.65
N ASN A 2 -12.71 9.50 -14.72
CA ASN A 2 -11.46 9.87 -15.41
C ASN A 2 -10.21 9.43 -14.63
N VAL A 3 -9.10 9.15 -15.32
CA VAL A 3 -7.87 8.58 -14.72
C VAL A 3 -7.30 9.40 -13.53
N PRO A 4 -7.30 10.75 -13.50
CA PRO A 4 -6.85 11.49 -12.32
C PRO A 4 -7.82 11.42 -11.13
N ALA A 5 -9.10 11.07 -11.36
CA ALA A 5 -10.02 10.74 -10.28
C ALA A 5 -9.66 9.39 -9.68
N ARG A 6 -9.29 8.40 -10.51
CA ARG A 6 -8.73 7.13 -10.04
C ARG A 6 -7.44 7.31 -9.26
N PHE A 7 -6.60 8.29 -9.58
CA PHE A 7 -5.37 8.57 -8.84
C PHE A 7 -5.60 9.21 -7.46
N LEU A 8 -6.45 10.24 -7.36
CA LEU A 8 -6.80 10.80 -6.05
C LEU A 8 -7.62 9.79 -5.24
N ALA A 9 -8.51 9.04 -5.90
CA ALA A 9 -9.14 7.86 -5.33
C ALA A 9 -8.09 6.85 -4.87
N CYS A 10 -7.05 6.48 -5.61
CA CYS A 10 -6.00 5.55 -5.15
C CYS A 10 -5.33 6.03 -3.86
N ILE A 11 -5.11 7.33 -3.69
CA ILE A 11 -4.53 7.87 -2.46
C ILE A 11 -5.56 7.88 -1.33
N THR A 12 -6.82 8.22 -1.62
CA THR A 12 -7.92 8.18 -0.65
C THR A 12 -8.34 6.75 -0.28
N PHE A 13 -8.23 5.79 -1.20
CA PHE A 13 -8.48 4.35 -1.11
C PHE A 13 -7.28 3.63 -0.48
N ALA A 14 -6.05 4.08 -0.72
CA ALA A 14 -4.92 3.75 0.15
C ALA A 14 -5.19 4.18 1.60
N VAL A 15 -5.80 5.36 1.80
CA VAL A 15 -6.13 5.94 3.11
C VAL A 15 -7.48 5.46 3.68
N LEU A 16 -8.21 4.55 3.00
CA LEU A 16 -9.55 4.08 3.45
C LEU A 16 -9.92 2.62 3.13
N CYS A 17 -9.22 1.96 2.21
CA CYS A 17 -9.68 0.75 1.51
C CYS A 17 -8.53 -0.21 1.15
N VAL A 18 -7.69 -0.51 2.13
CA VAL A 18 -7.42 -1.94 2.35
C VAL A 18 -8.29 -2.31 3.57
N ALA A 19 -8.68 -3.58 3.74
CA ALA A 19 -9.58 -4.00 4.81
C ALA A 19 -9.37 -5.49 5.13
N ALA A 20 -9.47 -5.87 6.42
CA ALA A 20 -8.79 -7.03 7.04
C ALA A 20 -7.24 -6.96 6.94
N CYS A 21 -6.46 -7.87 7.58
CA CYS A 21 -4.99 -8.14 7.53
C CYS A 21 -4.17 -8.59 8.81
N SER A 22 -4.64 -9.21 9.90
CA SER A 22 -3.75 -9.48 11.09
C SER A 22 -2.71 -10.60 10.94
N GLY A 23 -1.66 -10.59 11.80
CA GLY A 23 -0.82 -11.78 12.08
C GLY A 23 0.71 -11.64 11.97
N GLY A 24 1.42 -12.72 12.32
CA GLY A 24 2.82 -12.96 11.94
C GLY A 24 3.90 -12.21 12.73
N HIS A 25 4.25 -10.99 12.27
CA HIS A 25 5.50 -10.30 12.64
C HIS A 25 5.36 -8.77 12.65
N SER A 26 6.29 -8.07 13.32
CA SER A 26 6.17 -6.62 13.50
C SER A 26 6.39 -5.84 12.19
N VAL A 27 5.44 -4.95 11.86
CA VAL A 27 5.56 -3.96 10.76
C VAL A 27 6.89 -3.19 10.85
N ALA A 28 7.39 -2.94 12.06
CA ALA A 28 8.68 -2.26 12.29
C ALA A 28 9.91 -2.99 11.71
N ASP A 29 9.86 -4.32 11.52
CA ASP A 29 10.91 -5.07 10.82
C ASP A 29 10.78 -4.96 9.30
N GLU A 30 9.55 -4.92 8.78
CA GLU A 30 9.26 -4.72 7.35
C GLU A 30 9.69 -3.33 6.87
N LEU A 31 9.45 -2.28 7.66
CA LEU A 31 9.88 -0.91 7.34
C LEU A 31 11.39 -0.76 7.13
N LYS A 32 12.23 -1.70 7.60
CA LYS A 32 13.68 -1.72 7.37
C LYS A 32 14.05 -2.07 5.93
N VAL A 33 13.18 -2.78 5.22
CA VAL A 33 13.34 -3.14 3.80
C VAL A 33 12.44 -2.33 2.86
N VAL A 34 11.49 -1.52 3.35
CA VAL A 34 10.71 -0.62 2.50
C VAL A 34 11.51 0.66 2.16
N PRO A 35 11.62 1.07 0.89
CA PRO A 35 12.30 2.33 0.52
C PRO A 35 11.62 3.57 1.11
N GLY A 36 12.39 4.41 1.81
CA GLY A 36 11.92 5.62 2.49
C GLY A 36 11.43 6.75 1.57
N LEU A 37 11.47 6.55 0.26
CA LEU A 37 10.90 7.44 -0.75
C LEU A 37 9.53 6.96 -1.27
N CYS A 38 8.99 5.84 -0.80
CA CYS A 38 7.66 5.40 -1.22
C CYS A 38 6.56 6.36 -0.74
N PHE A 39 5.53 6.54 -1.56
CA PHE A 39 4.38 7.38 -1.24
C PHE A 39 3.43 6.73 -0.24
N LEU A 40 3.38 5.41 -0.20
CA LEU A 40 2.55 4.69 0.74
C LEU A 40 3.16 3.33 1.01
N HIS A 41 2.96 2.83 2.21
CA HIS A 41 3.18 1.44 2.57
C HIS A 41 1.92 0.88 3.22
N ALA A 42 1.49 -0.31 2.79
CA ALA A 42 0.42 -1.08 3.39
C ALA A 42 0.99 -2.46 3.77
N HIS A 43 0.88 -2.82 5.04
CA HIS A 43 1.17 -4.16 5.52
C HIS A 43 -0.13 -4.98 5.52
N ILE A 44 -0.06 -6.16 4.91
CA ILE A 44 -1.13 -7.15 4.83
C ILE A 44 -0.66 -8.41 5.54
N SER A 45 -1.41 -8.97 6.48
CA SER A 45 -1.01 -10.20 7.17
C SER A 45 -2.03 -11.35 7.09
N GLU A 46 -1.57 -12.51 7.54
CA GLU A 46 -2.04 -13.85 7.18
C GLU A 46 -3.47 -14.21 7.64
N GLU A 47 -4.06 -13.42 8.52
CA GLU A 47 -5.44 -13.57 9.00
C GLU A 47 -6.44 -12.67 8.23
N MET A 48 -6.00 -11.93 7.19
CA MET A 48 -6.88 -11.17 6.28
C MET A 48 -8.00 -12.03 5.69
N ASP A 49 -9.26 -11.57 5.76
CA ASP A 49 -10.22 -11.91 4.70
C ASP A 49 -9.98 -11.00 3.48
N VAL A 50 -9.17 -11.50 2.54
CA VAL A 50 -8.94 -10.85 1.24
C VAL A 50 -10.22 -10.61 0.43
N SER A 51 -11.34 -11.29 0.73
CA SER A 51 -12.61 -11.10 0.05
C SER A 51 -13.23 -9.72 0.29
N LEU A 52 -12.81 -9.02 1.35
CA LEU A 52 -13.20 -7.64 1.65
C LEU A 52 -12.59 -6.61 0.69
N ILE A 53 -11.57 -6.97 -0.10
CA ILE A 53 -11.02 -6.08 -1.13
C ILE A 53 -12.04 -5.98 -2.27
N PRO A 54 -12.63 -4.79 -2.54
CA PRO A 54 -13.65 -4.65 -3.57
C PRO A 54 -13.06 -4.96 -4.96
N GLY A 55 -13.76 -5.75 -5.77
CA GLY A 55 -13.28 -6.18 -7.09
C GLY A 55 -12.93 -5.03 -8.05
N SER A 56 -13.49 -3.84 -7.85
CA SER A 56 -13.14 -2.60 -8.57
C SER A 56 -11.69 -2.15 -8.33
N ALA A 57 -11.04 -2.61 -7.25
CA ALA A 57 -9.61 -2.39 -7.00
C ALA A 57 -8.69 -3.08 -8.03
N GLY A 58 -9.20 -4.08 -8.76
CA GLY A 58 -8.47 -4.78 -9.83
C GLY A 58 -7.98 -3.88 -10.97
N ASP A 59 -8.61 -2.72 -11.17
CA ASP A 59 -8.20 -1.68 -12.11
C ASP A 59 -6.96 -0.89 -11.63
N LEU A 60 -6.61 -0.99 -10.34
CA LEU A 60 -5.62 -0.15 -9.65
C LEU A 60 -4.38 -0.95 -9.22
N PHE A 61 -4.57 -2.19 -8.77
CA PHE A 61 -3.51 -3.15 -8.48
C PHE A 61 -3.97 -4.59 -8.77
N PRO A 62 -3.05 -5.53 -9.03
CA PRO A 62 -3.41 -6.92 -9.30
C PRO A 62 -3.99 -7.62 -8.05
N VAL A 63 -5.31 -7.61 -7.89
CA VAL A 63 -6.01 -8.30 -6.77
C VAL A 63 -5.70 -9.81 -6.75
N TRP A 64 -5.53 -10.45 -7.92
CA TRP A 64 -5.10 -11.85 -8.02
C TRP A 64 -3.71 -12.10 -7.39
N LEU A 65 -2.82 -11.10 -7.40
CA LEU A 65 -1.49 -11.20 -6.80
C LEU A 65 -1.58 -11.04 -5.28
N VAL A 66 -2.46 -10.16 -4.81
CA VAL A 66 -2.77 -10.02 -3.38
C VAL A 66 -3.30 -11.33 -2.81
N ASP A 67 -4.32 -11.92 -3.44
CA ASP A 67 -4.85 -13.25 -3.08
C ASP A 67 -3.76 -14.34 -3.12
N SER A 68 -2.96 -14.38 -4.19
CA SER A 68 -1.87 -15.36 -4.33
C SER A 68 -0.76 -15.23 -3.28
N LEU A 69 -0.43 -14.01 -2.85
CA LEU A 69 0.57 -13.76 -1.81
C LEU A 69 -0.03 -14.03 -0.43
N HIS A 70 -1.25 -13.56 -0.16
CA HIS A 70 -1.97 -13.77 1.10
C HIS A 70 -2.16 -15.25 1.42
N ALA A 71 -2.50 -16.08 0.42
CA ALA A 71 -2.63 -17.53 0.57
C ALA A 71 -1.34 -18.25 1.02
N ARG A 72 -0.20 -17.54 1.09
CA ARG A 72 1.09 -18.01 1.62
C ARG A 72 1.47 -17.34 2.94
N GLY A 73 0.73 -16.31 3.35
CA GLY A 73 0.84 -15.55 4.59
C GLY A 73 1.05 -14.06 4.33
N GLY A 74 1.46 -13.33 5.37
CA GLY A 74 1.60 -11.87 5.29
C GLY A 74 2.62 -11.35 4.28
N PHE A 75 2.33 -10.18 3.73
CA PHE A 75 3.12 -9.48 2.72
C PHE A 75 2.90 -7.95 2.77
N GLY A 76 3.91 -7.20 2.37
CA GLY A 76 3.85 -5.74 2.23
C GLY A 76 3.52 -5.30 0.81
N VAL A 77 2.87 -4.16 0.66
CA VAL A 77 2.69 -3.44 -0.62
C VAL A 77 3.08 -1.99 -0.45
N SER A 78 4.00 -1.49 -1.28
CA SER A 78 4.45 -0.10 -1.23
C SER A 78 4.30 0.58 -2.58
N LEU A 79 3.73 1.79 -2.60
CA LEU A 79 3.64 2.63 -3.78
C LEU A 79 4.97 3.39 -3.96
N LEU A 80 5.85 2.90 -4.82
CA LEU A 80 7.16 3.52 -5.09
C LEU A 80 7.07 4.76 -5.99
N GLY A 81 6.12 4.74 -6.92
CA GLY A 81 6.08 5.70 -8.02
C GLY A 81 4.73 5.71 -8.73
N VAL A 82 4.50 6.72 -9.54
CA VAL A 82 3.36 6.79 -10.48
C VAL A 82 3.89 7.30 -11.80
N ASN A 83 3.61 6.57 -12.88
CA ASN A 83 3.98 7.00 -14.23
C ASN A 83 3.09 8.19 -14.63
N LEU A 84 3.67 9.37 -14.82
CA LEU A 84 2.90 10.58 -15.13
C LEU A 84 2.28 10.58 -16.55
N THR A 85 2.62 9.62 -17.41
CA THR A 85 2.08 9.50 -18.77
C THR A 85 0.74 8.75 -18.81
N ASP A 86 0.59 7.68 -18.03
CA ASP A 86 -0.61 6.80 -18.04
C ASP A 86 -1.25 6.63 -16.64
N LEU A 87 -0.64 7.20 -15.60
CA LEU A 87 -1.00 7.11 -14.19
C LEU A 87 -0.96 5.68 -13.61
N SER A 88 -0.25 4.76 -14.26
CA SER A 88 0.02 3.43 -13.69
C SER A 88 0.92 3.54 -12.44
N PRO A 89 0.61 2.81 -11.35
CA PRO A 89 1.45 2.78 -10.17
C PRO A 89 2.67 1.87 -10.39
N GLN A 90 3.81 2.28 -9.84
CA GLN A 90 4.95 1.40 -9.61
C GLN A 90 4.83 0.85 -8.19
N LEU A 91 4.54 -0.44 -8.06
CA LEU A 91 4.32 -1.10 -6.77
C LEU A 91 5.51 -1.98 -6.41
N LEU A 92 5.81 -2.08 -5.12
CA LEU A 92 6.75 -3.03 -4.54
C LEU A 92 5.97 -3.95 -3.58
N PHE A 93 5.87 -5.22 -3.94
CA PHE A 93 5.35 -6.28 -3.09
C PHE A 93 6.51 -6.89 -2.30
N LEU A 94 6.33 -7.20 -1.02
CA LEU A 94 7.34 -7.79 -0.14
C LEU A 94 6.79 -9.01 0.56
N SER A 95 7.49 -10.14 0.59
CA SER A 95 7.12 -11.26 1.46
C SER A 95 8.34 -11.99 2.00
N ARG A 96 8.16 -12.61 3.18
CA ARG A 96 9.11 -13.58 3.76
C ARG A 96 8.66 -15.03 3.61
N ARG A 97 7.39 -15.24 3.22
CA ARG A 97 6.78 -16.56 3.06
C ARG A 97 7.02 -17.14 1.67
N VAL A 98 7.38 -16.28 0.72
CA VAL A 98 7.61 -16.58 -0.69
C VAL A 98 9.06 -16.24 -1.02
N ASP A 99 9.81 -17.15 -1.62
CA ASP A 99 11.16 -16.88 -2.12
C ASP A 99 11.11 -16.15 -3.49
N ALA A 100 12.24 -15.60 -3.96
CA ALA A 100 12.26 -14.87 -5.23
C ALA A 100 11.88 -15.74 -6.44
N ARG A 101 12.10 -17.05 -6.40
CA ARG A 101 11.76 -17.95 -7.51
C ARG A 101 10.26 -18.24 -7.54
N GLU A 102 9.63 -18.48 -6.40
CA GLU A 102 8.19 -18.66 -6.29
C GLU A 102 7.46 -17.34 -6.60
N MET A 103 7.96 -16.20 -6.11
CA MET A 103 7.39 -14.88 -6.41
C MET A 103 7.46 -14.58 -7.92
N ALA A 104 8.57 -14.91 -8.59
CA ALA A 104 8.67 -14.82 -10.04
C ALA A 104 7.72 -15.79 -10.77
N ALA A 105 7.46 -16.98 -10.24
CA ALA A 105 6.53 -17.95 -10.81
C ALA A 105 5.07 -17.48 -10.72
N ILE A 106 4.64 -17.01 -9.53
CA ILE A 106 3.30 -16.41 -9.31
C ILE A 106 3.10 -15.24 -10.29
N ALA A 107 4.05 -14.32 -10.31
CA ALA A 107 3.93 -13.10 -11.10
C ALA A 107 4.03 -13.35 -12.60
N GLY A 108 4.92 -14.25 -13.05
CA GLY A 108 5.01 -14.68 -14.44
C GLY A 108 3.70 -15.32 -14.94
N SER A 109 3.05 -16.15 -14.11
CA SER A 109 1.76 -16.75 -14.44
C SER A 109 0.63 -15.72 -14.56
N GLY A 110 0.53 -14.78 -13.61
CA GLY A 110 -0.57 -13.81 -13.59
C GLY A 110 -0.42 -12.65 -14.57
N PHE A 111 0.80 -12.18 -14.83
CA PHE A 111 1.08 -11.18 -15.87
C PHE A 111 1.22 -11.76 -17.29
N GLY A 112 1.27 -13.09 -17.44
CA GLY A 112 1.52 -13.74 -18.73
C GLY A 112 2.92 -13.47 -19.31
N GLY A 113 3.89 -13.14 -18.44
CA GLY A 113 5.25 -12.77 -18.80
C GLY A 113 6.21 -13.96 -18.82
N ARG A 114 7.22 -13.92 -19.69
CA ARG A 114 8.33 -14.87 -19.64
C ARG A 114 9.31 -14.45 -18.54
N ILE A 115 9.62 -15.37 -17.64
CA ILE A 115 10.64 -15.19 -16.61
C ILE A 115 12.04 -15.24 -17.25
N ARG A 116 12.90 -14.28 -16.93
CA ARG A 116 14.32 -14.22 -17.27
C ARG A 116 15.14 -14.11 -15.99
N GLU A 117 15.97 -15.11 -15.72
CA GLU A 117 16.93 -15.07 -14.62
C GLU A 117 18.02 -14.00 -14.87
N THR A 118 18.45 -13.33 -13.80
CA THR A 118 19.50 -12.30 -13.78
C THR A 118 20.51 -12.61 -12.67
N GLU A 119 21.59 -11.83 -12.58
CA GLU A 119 22.59 -11.99 -11.50
C GLU A 119 22.02 -11.73 -10.10
N THR A 120 20.86 -11.06 -10.02
CA THR A 120 20.27 -10.54 -8.78
C THR A 120 18.85 -11.05 -8.50
N GLY A 121 18.30 -11.90 -9.37
CA GLY A 121 16.94 -12.44 -9.24
C GLY A 121 16.31 -12.74 -10.60
N TYR A 122 15.10 -12.22 -10.83
CA TYR A 122 14.29 -12.57 -12.00
C TYR A 122 13.54 -11.37 -12.59
N ASP A 123 13.66 -11.13 -13.90
CA ASP A 123 12.80 -10.19 -14.62
C ASP A 123 11.60 -10.89 -15.25
N LEU A 124 10.44 -10.23 -15.17
CA LEU A 124 9.22 -10.59 -15.89
C LEU A 124 9.20 -9.81 -17.21
N VAL A 125 9.30 -10.51 -18.33
CA VAL A 125 9.46 -9.90 -19.66
C VAL A 125 8.26 -10.21 -20.54
N ASP A 126 7.68 -9.19 -21.16
CA ASP A 126 6.58 -9.35 -22.13
C ASP A 126 7.03 -9.99 -23.45
N SER A 127 6.09 -10.23 -24.36
CA SER A 127 6.35 -10.79 -25.69
C SER A 127 7.15 -9.87 -26.63
N ARG A 128 7.35 -8.60 -26.27
CA ARG A 128 8.10 -7.58 -27.02
C ARG A 128 9.51 -7.34 -26.44
N GLY A 129 9.82 -7.90 -25.26
CA GLY A 129 11.08 -7.69 -24.56
C GLY A 129 11.04 -6.60 -23.47
N SER A 130 9.88 -6.01 -23.18
CA SER A 130 9.70 -5.00 -22.13
C SER A 130 9.67 -5.66 -20.75
N ILE A 131 10.25 -5.02 -19.74
CA ILE A 131 10.18 -5.48 -18.35
C ILE A 131 8.86 -5.03 -17.72
N LEU A 132 8.03 -6.00 -17.32
CA LEU A 132 6.75 -5.80 -16.62
C LEU A 132 6.94 -5.68 -15.10
N GLY A 133 7.93 -6.39 -14.58
CA GLY A 133 8.33 -6.40 -13.18
C GLY A 133 9.69 -7.06 -13.00
N SER A 134 10.29 -6.89 -11.83
CA SER A 134 11.59 -7.47 -11.47
C SER A 134 11.53 -7.93 -10.02
N VAL A 135 12.06 -9.11 -9.77
CA VAL A 135 12.01 -9.84 -8.49
C VAL A 135 13.42 -10.00 -7.97
N ALA A 136 13.62 -9.75 -6.69
CA ALA A 136 14.92 -9.80 -6.02
C ALA A 136 14.78 -10.33 -4.58
N GLU A 137 15.87 -10.82 -4.00
CA GLU A 137 15.90 -11.35 -2.63
C GLU A 137 17.03 -10.74 -1.79
N ARG A 138 16.74 -10.34 -0.54
CA ARG A 138 17.75 -9.98 0.47
C ARG A 138 17.23 -10.31 1.86
N ASP A 139 18.12 -10.63 2.79
CA ASP A 139 17.83 -10.68 4.24
C ASP A 139 16.61 -11.57 4.63
N GLY A 140 16.28 -12.58 3.81
CA GLY A 140 15.09 -13.42 3.98
C GLY A 140 13.76 -12.73 3.65
N TRP A 141 13.79 -11.78 2.72
CA TRP A 141 12.67 -11.14 2.04
C TRP A 141 12.83 -11.29 0.53
N ALA A 142 11.78 -11.71 -0.16
CA ALA A 142 11.63 -11.49 -1.60
C ALA A 142 10.84 -10.19 -1.85
N CYS A 143 11.24 -9.43 -2.86
CA CYS A 143 10.42 -8.34 -3.39
C CYS A 143 10.09 -8.56 -4.86
N LEU A 144 8.91 -8.06 -5.27
CA LEU A 144 8.52 -7.90 -6.67
C LEU A 144 8.21 -6.43 -6.87
N VAL A 145 9.01 -5.76 -7.70
CA VAL A 145 8.65 -4.43 -8.21
C VAL A 145 7.90 -4.61 -9.52
N THR A 146 6.77 -3.92 -9.70
CA THR A 146 6.00 -3.89 -10.95
C THR A 146 6.07 -2.51 -11.60
N GLY A 147 5.83 -2.45 -12.91
CA GLY A 147 5.75 -1.20 -13.67
C GLY A 147 7.09 -0.67 -14.20
N SER A 148 7.05 0.54 -14.74
CA SER A 148 8.18 1.11 -15.50
C SER A 148 9.46 1.23 -14.66
N GLY A 149 10.56 0.65 -15.14
CA GLY A 149 11.85 0.68 -14.44
C GLY A 149 11.95 -0.20 -13.20
N ALA A 150 11.12 -1.23 -13.10
CA ALA A 150 11.14 -2.21 -12.00
C ALA A 150 12.54 -2.83 -11.77
N ASP A 151 13.28 -3.13 -12.83
CA ASP A 151 14.66 -3.63 -12.82
C ASP A 151 15.60 -2.73 -11.99
N ARG A 152 15.56 -1.42 -12.25
CA ARG A 152 16.38 -0.43 -11.55
C ARG A 152 15.92 -0.24 -10.11
N SER A 153 14.63 -0.37 -9.85
CA SER A 153 14.05 -0.23 -8.51
C SER A 153 14.37 -1.44 -7.62
N ALA A 154 14.25 -2.67 -8.13
CA ALA A 154 14.66 -3.90 -7.45
C ALA A 154 16.18 -3.89 -7.19
N SER A 155 16.99 -3.48 -8.17
CA SER A 155 18.44 -3.32 -8.00
C SER A 155 18.80 -2.30 -6.91
N ARG A 156 18.09 -1.16 -6.85
CA ARG A 156 18.27 -0.15 -5.79
C ARG A 156 17.84 -0.66 -4.41
N TRP A 157 16.78 -1.45 -4.35
CA TRP A 157 16.28 -2.08 -3.12
C TRP A 157 17.29 -3.08 -2.54
N LEU A 158 17.95 -3.88 -3.40
CA LEU A 158 19.06 -4.74 -2.99
C LEU A 158 20.22 -3.94 -2.41
N SER A 159 20.61 -2.83 -3.03
CA SER A 159 21.69 -1.95 -2.56
C SER A 159 21.27 -0.93 -1.51
N MET A 160 20.08 -1.04 -0.92
CA MET A 160 19.52 -0.02 -0.04
C MET A 160 20.15 -0.07 1.36
N ASP A 161 20.68 1.07 1.82
CA ASP A 161 21.18 1.27 3.18
C ASP A 161 20.04 1.45 4.19
N ALA A 162 20.28 1.12 5.47
CA ALA A 162 19.27 1.28 6.52
C ALA A 162 18.74 2.74 6.66
N SER A 163 19.59 3.74 6.39
CA SER A 163 19.22 5.16 6.40
C SER A 163 18.30 5.59 5.24
N GLN A 164 18.15 4.73 4.23
CA GLN A 164 17.27 4.92 3.07
C GLN A 164 15.94 4.17 3.21
N SER A 165 15.73 3.45 4.31
CA SER A 165 14.50 2.70 4.61
C SER A 165 13.44 3.57 5.29
N LEU A 166 12.16 3.15 5.28
CA LEU A 166 11.11 3.79 6.07
C LEU A 166 11.37 3.72 7.58
N ALA A 167 12.11 2.71 8.07
CA ALA A 167 12.50 2.62 9.47
C ALA A 167 13.47 3.74 9.93
N ALA A 168 13.98 4.56 8.99
CA ALA A 168 14.71 5.79 9.31
C ALA A 168 13.79 6.97 9.67
N ASP A 169 12.49 6.93 9.33
CA ASP A 169 11.50 7.93 9.73
C ASP A 169 11.02 7.64 11.16
N SER A 170 11.60 8.37 12.13
CA SER A 170 11.26 8.22 13.55
C SER A 170 9.80 8.56 13.87
N ASP A 171 9.16 9.44 13.08
CA ASP A 171 7.75 9.76 13.27
C ASP A 171 6.92 8.53 12.89
N LEU A 172 7.22 7.92 11.74
CA LEU A 172 6.53 6.71 11.27
C LEU A 172 6.75 5.52 12.22
N VAL A 173 7.97 5.31 12.69
CA VAL A 173 8.30 4.23 13.66
C VAL A 173 7.56 4.43 14.99
N SER A 174 7.29 5.67 15.41
CA SER A 174 6.54 5.94 16.65
C SER A 174 5.07 5.49 16.60
N ILE A 175 4.52 5.26 15.40
CA ILE A 175 3.15 4.78 15.19
C ILE A 175 3.08 3.40 14.52
N SER A 176 4.17 2.86 13.97
CA SER A 176 4.16 1.60 13.21
C SER A 176 3.91 0.34 14.03
N GLN A 177 3.82 0.42 15.36
CA GLN A 177 3.48 -0.72 16.21
C GLN A 177 1.97 -0.99 16.18
N SER A 178 1.58 -2.04 15.47
CA SER A 178 0.20 -2.53 15.36
C SER A 178 0.18 -4.05 15.27
N GLU A 179 -0.84 -4.65 15.87
CA GLU A 179 -1.23 -6.06 15.68
C GLU A 179 -2.57 -6.18 14.92
N ALA A 180 -3.21 -5.04 14.60
CA ALA A 180 -4.35 -5.06 13.70
C ALA A 180 -3.90 -5.65 12.37
N ASP A 181 -4.77 -6.47 11.77
CA ASP A 181 -5.55 -5.85 10.70
C ASP A 181 -4.75 -5.36 9.50
N LEU A 182 -5.35 -4.41 8.80
CA LEU A 182 -4.57 -3.54 7.96
C LEU A 182 -3.68 -2.64 8.82
N THR A 183 -2.45 -2.41 8.35
CA THR A 183 -1.69 -1.21 8.72
C THR A 183 -1.24 -0.46 7.46
N VAL A 184 -1.83 0.71 7.19
CA VAL A 184 -1.36 1.66 6.16
C VAL A 184 -0.57 2.77 6.81
N LEU A 185 0.57 3.11 6.22
CA LEU A 185 1.53 4.08 6.70
C LEU A 185 1.88 5.10 5.60
N ALA A 186 1.73 6.38 5.94
CA ALA A 186 2.11 7.53 5.13
C ALA A 186 3.26 8.27 5.83
N SER A 187 4.44 8.23 5.20
CA SER A 187 5.66 8.88 5.68
C SER A 187 5.63 10.40 5.56
N ARG A 188 6.60 11.07 6.16
CA ARG A 188 6.76 12.52 5.98
C ARG A 188 7.00 12.92 4.51
N ASN A 189 7.70 12.09 3.76
CA ASN A 189 7.94 12.29 2.33
C ASN A 189 6.65 12.15 1.51
N SER A 190 5.80 11.19 1.88
CA SER A 190 4.46 10.97 1.30
C SER A 190 3.56 12.19 1.47
N ILE A 191 3.51 12.72 2.68
CA ILE A 191 2.70 13.90 3.03
C ILE A 191 3.24 15.14 2.30
N GLY A 192 4.56 15.30 2.23
CA GLY A 192 5.21 16.35 1.43
C GLY A 192 4.90 16.27 -0.07
N PHE A 193 4.77 15.06 -0.63
CA PHE A 193 4.46 14.87 -2.04
C PHE A 193 3.07 15.39 -2.44
N LEU A 194 2.06 15.25 -1.56
CA LEU A 194 0.71 15.77 -1.82
C LEU A 194 0.73 17.28 -2.13
N SER A 195 1.63 18.03 -1.51
CA SER A 195 1.83 19.47 -1.72
C SER A 195 2.39 19.83 -3.10
N VAL A 196 3.03 18.90 -3.82
CA VAL A 196 3.67 19.16 -5.14
C VAL A 196 2.93 18.56 -6.35
N ILE A 197 1.84 17.81 -6.15
CA ILE A 197 1.00 17.28 -7.24
C ILE A 197 0.54 18.43 -8.17
N PRO A 198 0.80 18.36 -9.50
CA PRO A 198 0.39 19.40 -10.45
C PRO A 198 -1.14 19.48 -10.62
N THR A 199 -1.72 20.61 -10.22
CA THR A 199 -3.17 20.86 -10.29
C THR A 199 -3.71 21.06 -11.71
N GLY A 200 -2.84 21.37 -12.68
CA GLY A 200 -3.20 21.63 -14.08
C GLY A 200 -3.72 20.43 -14.87
N MET A 201 -3.53 19.21 -14.36
CA MET A 201 -4.06 17.97 -14.96
C MET A 201 -5.32 17.44 -14.25
N LEU A 202 -5.80 18.15 -13.22
CA LEU A 202 -6.90 17.73 -12.37
C LEU A 202 -8.21 18.46 -12.71
N THR A 203 -9.33 17.76 -12.57
CA THR A 203 -10.67 18.36 -12.67
C THR A 203 -10.93 19.33 -11.51
N ARG A 204 -11.94 20.18 -11.65
CA ARG A 204 -12.32 21.15 -10.60
C ARG A 204 -12.63 20.50 -9.25
N GLN A 205 -13.30 19.33 -9.27
CA GLN A 205 -13.63 18.57 -8.07
C GLN A 205 -12.37 17.97 -7.41
N GLN A 206 -11.47 17.37 -8.21
CA GLN A 206 -10.19 16.84 -7.73
C GLN A 206 -9.29 17.93 -7.14
N ASN A 207 -9.22 19.09 -7.78
CA ASN A 207 -8.51 20.25 -7.23
C ASN A 207 -9.12 20.73 -5.91
N SER A 208 -10.44 20.62 -5.74
CA SER A 208 -11.10 20.93 -4.47
C SER A 208 -10.71 19.93 -3.36
N TYR A 209 -10.75 18.63 -3.64
CA TYR A 209 -10.32 17.60 -2.69
C TYR A 209 -8.82 17.66 -2.35
N LEU A 210 -7.95 17.86 -3.35
CA LEU A 210 -6.50 17.98 -3.12
C LEU A 210 -6.17 19.23 -2.29
N ASN A 211 -6.84 20.35 -2.53
CA ASN A 211 -6.67 21.55 -1.71
C ASN A 211 -7.24 21.35 -0.29
N PHE A 212 -8.37 20.64 -0.13
CA PHE A 212 -8.88 20.26 1.19
C PHE A 212 -7.87 19.39 1.95
N ALA A 213 -7.32 18.35 1.32
CA ALA A 213 -6.32 17.48 1.92
C ALA A 213 -5.04 18.23 2.30
N ARG A 214 -4.53 19.11 1.42
CA ARG A 214 -3.38 20.00 1.70
C ARG A 214 -3.63 20.91 2.90
N ASN A 215 -4.79 21.56 2.95
CA ASN A 215 -5.15 22.44 4.06
C ASN A 215 -5.28 21.64 5.37
N PHE A 216 -5.98 20.50 5.36
CA PHE A 216 -6.12 19.62 6.52
C PHE A 216 -4.76 19.12 7.06
N ILE A 217 -3.85 18.71 6.17
CA ILE A 217 -2.47 18.33 6.51
C ILE A 217 -1.70 19.49 7.16
N ALA A 218 -1.82 20.70 6.60
CA ALA A 218 -1.15 21.90 7.09
C ALA A 218 -1.71 22.37 8.44
N ASP A 219 -3.04 22.43 8.58
CA ASP A 219 -3.74 22.88 9.78
C ASP A 219 -3.49 21.94 10.97
N LEU A 220 -3.32 20.64 10.73
CA LEU A 220 -2.96 19.66 11.75
C LEU A 220 -1.44 19.53 11.99
N GLY A 221 -0.61 20.09 11.11
CA GLY A 221 0.84 19.94 11.14
C GLY A 221 1.30 18.48 11.04
N LEU A 222 0.71 17.69 10.12
CA LEU A 222 0.98 16.26 10.03
C LEU A 222 2.40 15.97 9.52
N ARG A 223 3.12 15.10 10.25
CA ARG A 223 4.45 14.59 9.91
C ARG A 223 4.43 13.13 9.48
N ALA A 224 3.59 12.31 10.10
CA ALA A 224 3.33 10.93 9.69
C ALA A 224 1.87 10.59 10.02
N ALA A 225 1.28 9.67 9.27
CA ALA A 225 -0.05 9.15 9.54
C ALA A 225 -0.10 7.63 9.34
N GLY A 226 -0.90 6.97 10.15
CA GLY A 226 -1.14 5.54 10.08
C GLY A 226 -2.63 5.24 10.24
N LEU A 227 -3.17 4.43 9.34
CA LEU A 227 -4.52 3.88 9.43
C LEU A 227 -4.41 2.40 9.80
N TYR A 228 -5.16 1.99 10.81
CA TYR A 228 -5.24 0.62 11.29
C TYR A 228 -6.70 0.20 11.21
N MET A 229 -6.98 -0.96 10.61
CA MET A 229 -8.35 -1.48 10.51
C MET A 229 -8.35 -2.91 11.01
N ASP A 230 -9.13 -3.19 12.05
CA ASP A 230 -9.32 -4.47 12.73
C ASP A 230 -10.72 -5.04 12.39
N VAL A 231 -10.80 -6.29 11.93
CA VAL A 231 -12.04 -6.96 11.51
C VAL A 231 -12.17 -8.28 12.27
N THR A 232 -13.27 -8.44 12.99
CA THR A 232 -13.58 -9.65 13.76
C THR A 232 -14.90 -10.25 13.28
N ASP A 233 -14.82 -11.45 12.70
CA ASP A 233 -15.94 -12.21 12.11
C ASP A 233 -16.76 -13.02 13.15
N ASP A 234 -16.51 -12.75 14.43
CA ASP A 234 -17.29 -13.25 15.56
C ASP A 234 -18.79 -12.87 15.44
N ARG A 235 -19.61 -13.37 16.37
CA ARG A 235 -21.00 -12.88 16.52
C ARG A 235 -21.21 -12.24 17.90
N PRO A 236 -21.54 -10.94 17.98
CA PRO A 236 -21.69 -9.98 16.88
C PRO A 236 -20.35 -9.55 16.28
N GLY A 237 -20.29 -9.46 14.95
CA GLY A 237 -19.08 -9.06 14.22
C GLY A 237 -18.74 -7.60 14.47
N ARG A 238 -17.45 -7.27 14.36
CA ARG A 238 -16.95 -5.93 14.70
C ARG A 238 -15.86 -5.45 13.73
N LEU A 239 -15.99 -4.18 13.35
CA LEU A 239 -15.01 -3.41 12.59
C LEU A 239 -14.48 -2.29 13.49
N THR A 240 -13.18 -2.25 13.76
CA THR A 240 -12.52 -1.12 14.43
C THR A 240 -11.60 -0.41 13.43
N VAL A 241 -11.67 0.91 13.35
CA VAL A 241 -10.76 1.73 12.55
C VAL A 241 -10.06 2.71 13.49
N GLU A 242 -8.74 2.71 13.51
CA GLU A 242 -7.91 3.67 14.23
C GLU A 242 -7.08 4.50 13.23
N LEU A 243 -7.05 5.82 13.43
CA LEU A 243 -6.16 6.74 12.74
C LEU A 243 -5.17 7.32 13.76
N ARG A 244 -3.89 6.97 13.64
CA ARG A 244 -2.80 7.60 14.41
C ARG A 244 -2.07 8.62 13.56
N MET A 245 -1.73 9.76 14.16
CA MET A 245 -1.13 10.90 13.49
C MET A 245 -0.01 11.47 14.35
N VAL A 246 1.18 11.63 13.78
CA VAL A 246 2.26 12.41 14.42
C VAL A 246 2.17 13.84 13.93
N ARG A 247 2.06 14.78 14.87
CA ARG A 247 1.99 16.22 14.59
C ARG A 247 3.33 16.91 14.84
N GLU A 248 3.45 18.15 14.37
CA GLU A 248 4.55 19.03 14.78
C GLU A 248 4.67 19.10 16.32
N GLY A 249 5.92 19.13 16.81
CA GLY A 249 6.22 18.92 18.22
C GLY A 249 6.34 17.45 18.67
N GLY A 250 6.02 16.48 17.80
CA GLY A 250 6.17 15.04 18.10
C GLY A 250 4.99 14.44 18.87
N TYR A 251 3.87 15.16 18.97
CA TYR A 251 2.66 14.67 19.63
C TYR A 251 1.94 13.64 18.77
N ILE A 252 1.65 12.47 19.33
CA ILE A 252 0.79 11.47 18.70
C ILE A 252 -0.66 11.77 19.06
N THR A 253 -1.52 11.85 18.05
CA THR A 253 -2.98 11.91 18.17
C THR A 253 -3.57 10.63 17.60
N SER A 254 -4.44 9.96 18.35
CA SER A 254 -5.22 8.81 17.87
C SER A 254 -6.72 9.18 17.83
N LEU A 255 -7.41 8.69 16.81
CA LEU A 255 -8.86 8.71 16.67
C LEU A 255 -9.32 7.28 16.34
N SER A 256 -10.15 6.68 17.19
CA SER A 256 -10.73 5.36 16.95
C SER A 256 -12.25 5.42 16.76
N ALA A 257 -12.73 4.67 15.78
CA ALA A 257 -14.15 4.38 15.55
C ALA A 257 -14.35 2.87 15.62
N GLY A 258 -15.45 2.43 16.24
CA GLY A 258 -15.80 1.02 16.36
C GLY A 258 -17.25 0.78 16.00
N PHE A 259 -17.49 -0.20 15.16
CA PHE A 259 -18.81 -0.65 14.71
C PHE A 259 -18.98 -2.10 15.14
N SER A 260 -20.06 -2.40 15.85
CA SER A 260 -20.39 -3.75 16.31
C SER A 260 -21.90 -3.93 16.32
N ASP A 261 -22.38 -5.13 15.99
CA ASP A 261 -23.82 -5.48 16.05
C ASP A 261 -24.74 -4.50 15.27
N THR A 262 -24.22 -3.94 14.17
CA THR A 262 -24.91 -2.93 13.35
C THR A 262 -26.04 -3.51 12.50
N GLY A 263 -26.14 -4.84 12.40
CA GLY A 263 -26.94 -5.53 11.39
C GLY A 263 -26.42 -5.38 9.95
N ILE A 264 -25.30 -4.67 9.76
CA ILE A 264 -24.61 -4.46 8.49
C ILE A 264 -23.36 -5.34 8.50
N PRO A 265 -23.25 -6.35 7.61
CA PRO A 265 -22.05 -7.15 7.45
C PRO A 265 -20.80 -6.29 7.18
N PRO A 266 -19.59 -6.65 7.66
CA PRO A 266 -18.38 -5.82 7.51
C PRO A 266 -18.04 -5.45 6.06
N ASP A 267 -18.21 -6.39 5.13
CA ASP A 267 -18.15 -6.22 3.67
C ASP A 267 -19.04 -5.07 3.17
N SER A 268 -20.27 -5.00 3.67
CA SER A 268 -21.25 -3.98 3.30
C SER A 268 -20.87 -2.61 3.87
N ALA A 269 -20.26 -2.55 5.06
CA ALA A 269 -19.76 -1.28 5.62
C ALA A 269 -18.60 -0.69 4.79
N ILE A 270 -17.71 -1.54 4.28
CA ILE A 270 -16.60 -1.15 3.39
C ILE A 270 -17.16 -0.71 2.03
N ALA A 271 -18.14 -1.43 1.48
CA ALA A 271 -18.82 -1.05 0.24
C ALA A 271 -19.52 0.32 0.35
N TYR A 272 -20.24 0.60 1.44
CA TYR A 272 -20.86 1.92 1.66
C TYR A 272 -19.85 3.06 1.80
N LEU A 273 -18.67 2.81 2.39
CA LEU A 273 -17.60 3.80 2.37
C LEU A 273 -17.13 4.06 0.93
N ALA A 274 -16.88 3.02 0.13
CA ALA A 274 -16.47 3.17 -1.26
C ALA A 274 -17.52 3.91 -2.12
N GLU A 275 -18.81 3.61 -1.96
CA GLU A 275 -19.92 4.31 -2.62
C GLU A 275 -19.98 5.79 -2.21
N PHE A 276 -19.86 6.09 -0.90
CA PHE A 276 -19.87 7.46 -0.37
C PHE A 276 -18.72 8.33 -0.91
N TYR A 277 -17.55 7.73 -1.17
CA TYR A 277 -16.42 8.41 -1.82
C TYR A 277 -16.50 8.43 -3.36
N GLY A 278 -17.57 7.90 -3.95
CA GLY A 278 -17.87 7.99 -5.39
C GLY A 278 -16.96 7.10 -6.25
N LEU A 279 -16.77 5.86 -5.82
CA LEU A 279 -15.83 4.89 -6.42
C LEU A 279 -16.48 3.80 -7.28
N GLU A 280 -17.78 3.94 -7.59
CA GLU A 280 -18.51 3.18 -8.62
C GLU A 280 -18.45 3.86 -10.02
#